data_AF-A0A1D6KIQ9-F1
#
_entry.id   AF-A0A1D6KIQ9-F1
#
_cell.length_a   1.000
_cell.length_b   1.000
_cell.length_c   1.000
_cell.angle_alpha   90.00
_cell.angle_beta   90.00
_cell.angle_gamma   90.00
#
_symmetry.space_group_name_H-M   'P 1'
#
loop_
_entity.id
_entity.type
_entity.pdbx_description
1 polymer ?
#
loop_
_entity_poly.entity_id
_entity_poly.type
_entity_poly.pdbx_seq_one_letter_code
_entity_poly.pdbx_strand_id
1 'polypeptide(L)'
;MLFSYCSMFNFQDLPDEIRVAQEKKLEELKRQQELQNQLVVQRTLQFRDRKIKFFERRKIERMIRRLEKQQRSNGDGVNNNLSKLREDLEYVRFFPKNEKYVSLFTGGNSQDIVQERNKCRKQIKENLMAAAANGKDLEETASDELRQNYRLPINIVLWLITGSIISISKKEKPPQQTS
;
A
#
# COMPACT_ATOMS: atom_id res chain seq x y z
N MET A 1 -4.37 41.55 -19.41
CA MET A 1 -5.23 42.18 -18.40
C MET A 1 -6.27 41.18 -17.92
N LEU A 2 -5.94 40.36 -16.91
CA LEU A 2 -6.88 39.39 -16.30
C LEU A 2 -6.62 39.31 -14.77
N PHE A 3 -6.57 40.46 -14.12
CA PHE A 3 -6.56 40.58 -12.66
C PHE A 3 -7.79 41.38 -12.24
N SER A 4 -8.99 40.83 -12.37
CA SER A 4 -10.20 41.54 -11.91
C SER A 4 -11.45 40.65 -11.77
N TYR A 5 -11.35 39.52 -11.06
CA TYR A 5 -12.56 38.80 -10.61
C TYR A 5 -12.51 38.35 -9.15
N CYS A 6 -11.58 38.88 -8.35
CA CYS A 6 -11.45 38.51 -6.93
C CYS A 6 -12.02 39.56 -5.96
N SER A 7 -12.49 40.71 -6.43
CA SER A 7 -12.99 41.81 -5.58
C SER A 7 -14.52 41.97 -5.55
N MET A 8 -15.29 41.09 -6.20
CA MET A 8 -16.75 41.28 -6.30
C MET A 8 -17.54 40.54 -5.23
N PHE A 9 -17.03 40.55 -4.00
CA PHE A 9 -17.77 40.09 -2.83
C PHE A 9 -17.31 40.93 -1.62
N ASN A 10 -17.80 42.16 -1.54
CA ASN A 10 -17.58 43.02 -0.38
C ASN A 10 -18.23 42.34 0.84
N PHE A 11 -17.38 41.80 1.72
CA PHE A 11 -17.78 41.07 2.94
C PHE A 11 -18.52 41.93 3.97
N GLN A 12 -18.65 43.24 3.75
CA GLN A 12 -19.19 44.21 4.70
C GLN A 12 -20.73 44.30 4.71
N ASP A 13 -21.41 43.87 3.63
CA ASP A 13 -22.87 44.03 3.48
C ASP A 13 -23.66 42.70 3.56
N LEU A 14 -23.02 41.60 3.95
CA LEU A 14 -23.67 40.29 4.00
C LEU A 14 -24.40 40.05 5.33
N PRO A 15 -25.63 39.53 5.30
CA PRO A 15 -26.30 39.03 6.50
C PRO A 15 -25.43 38.00 7.24
N ASP A 16 -25.40 38.10 8.57
CA ASP A 16 -24.55 37.26 9.43
C ASP A 16 -24.76 35.75 9.18
N GLU A 17 -25.98 35.34 8.85
CA GLU A 17 -26.31 33.95 8.51
C GLU A 17 -25.54 33.46 7.26
N ILE A 18 -25.46 34.30 6.23
CA ILE A 18 -24.75 33.97 4.98
C ILE A 18 -23.24 33.93 5.22
N ARG A 19 -22.72 34.85 6.06
CA ARG A 19 -21.31 34.88 6.44
C ARG A 19 -20.89 33.60 7.19
N VAL A 20 -21.67 33.17 8.17
CA VAL A 20 -21.43 31.91 8.90
C VAL A 20 -21.53 30.70 7.98
N ALA A 21 -22.49 30.67 7.04
CA ALA A 21 -22.61 29.60 6.06
C ALA A 21 -21.40 29.54 5.12
N GLN A 22 -20.89 30.69 4.68
CA GLN A 22 -19.69 30.80 3.84
C GLN A 22 -18.42 30.39 4.58
N GLU A 23 -18.25 30.80 5.84
CA GLU A 23 -17.12 30.39 6.69
C GLU A 23 -17.13 28.87 6.90
N LYS A 24 -18.29 28.26 7.20
CA LYS A 24 -18.43 26.80 7.31
C LYS A 24 -18.08 26.09 6.00
N LYS A 25 -18.54 26.63 4.86
CA LYS A 25 -18.25 26.07 3.53
C LYS A 25 -16.76 26.19 3.19
N LEU A 26 -16.13 27.31 3.51
CA LEU A 26 -14.70 27.53 3.32
C LEU A 26 -13.90 26.54 4.15
N GLU A 27 -14.28 26.35 5.41
CA GLU A 27 -13.65 25.41 6.31
C GLU A 27 -13.78 23.95 5.84
N GLU A 28 -14.97 23.56 5.35
CA GLU A 28 -15.17 22.25 4.75
C GLU A 28 -14.30 22.03 3.51
N LEU A 29 -14.23 23.03 2.61
CA LEU A 29 -13.37 22.96 1.43
C LEU A 29 -11.88 22.85 1.79
N LYS A 30 -11.43 23.54 2.85
CA LYS A 30 -10.06 23.42 3.36
C LYS A 30 -9.76 22.01 3.85
N ARG A 31 -10.67 21.40 4.63
CA ARG A 31 -10.53 20.00 5.08
C ARG A 31 -10.47 19.03 3.91
N GLN A 32 -11.32 19.22 2.91
CA GLN A 32 -11.29 18.40 1.70
C GLN A 32 -9.96 18.54 0.95
N GLN A 33 -9.44 19.77 0.82
CA GLN A 33 -8.14 20.02 0.21
C GLN A 33 -7.00 19.34 0.96
N GLU A 34 -6.98 19.42 2.29
CA GLU A 34 -5.98 18.76 3.13
C GLU A 34 -6.00 17.23 2.95
N LEU A 35 -7.19 16.62 2.95
CA LEU A 35 -7.34 15.19 2.69
C LEU A 35 -6.81 14.81 1.30
N GLN A 36 -7.11 15.59 0.26
CA GLN A 36 -6.58 15.33 -1.08
C GLN A 36 -5.06 15.45 -1.12
N ASN A 37 -4.48 16.46 -0.47
CA ASN A 37 -3.04 16.64 -0.40
C ASN A 37 -2.37 15.44 0.30
N GLN A 38 -2.95 14.96 1.40
CA GLN A 38 -2.46 13.76 2.09
C GLN A 38 -2.51 12.52 1.20
N LEU A 39 -3.60 12.33 0.45
CA LEU A 39 -3.73 11.20 -0.49
C LEU A 39 -2.71 11.27 -1.63
N VAL A 40 -2.43 12.46 -2.16
CA VAL A 40 -1.41 12.66 -3.19
C VAL A 40 -0.03 12.27 -2.65
N VAL A 41 0.34 12.75 -1.46
CA VAL A 41 1.61 12.38 -0.82
C VAL A 41 1.70 10.87 -0.63
N GLN A 42 0.67 10.22 -0.07
CA GLN A 42 0.64 8.77 0.10
C GLN A 42 0.80 8.02 -1.23
N ARG A 43 0.13 8.44 -2.30
CA ARG A 43 0.28 7.83 -3.63
C ARG A 43 1.71 7.95 -4.14
N THR A 44 2.33 9.13 -4.02
CA THR A 44 3.72 9.33 -4.49
C THR A 44 4.71 8.43 -3.75
N LEU A 45 4.57 8.32 -2.42
CA LEU A 45 5.37 7.42 -1.59
C LEU A 45 5.14 5.95 -1.97
N GLN A 46 3.87 5.56 -2.12
CA GLN A 46 3.49 4.21 -2.53
C GLN A 46 4.10 3.85 -3.89
N PHE A 47 4.02 4.72 -4.89
CA PHE A 47 4.58 4.44 -6.22
C PHE A 47 6.10 4.25 -6.18
N ARG A 48 6.82 5.08 -5.40
CA ARG A 48 8.27 4.97 -5.24
C ARG A 48 8.65 3.67 -4.53
N ASP A 49 7.96 3.35 -3.44
CA ASP A 49 8.37 2.28 -2.52
C ASP A 49 7.81 0.90 -2.93
N ARG A 50 6.74 0.86 -3.74
CA ARG A 50 6.07 -0.34 -4.27
C ARG A 50 7.04 -1.35 -4.88
N LYS A 51 7.96 -0.89 -5.74
CA LYS A 51 8.91 -1.78 -6.43
C LYS A 51 9.91 -2.37 -5.45
N ILE A 52 10.42 -1.56 -4.52
CA ILE A 52 11.38 -1.99 -3.50
C ILE A 52 10.72 -3.04 -2.60
N LYS A 53 9.56 -2.72 -2.00
CA LYS A 53 8.77 -3.63 -1.16
C LYS A 53 8.50 -4.97 -1.84
N PHE A 54 8.14 -4.97 -3.12
CA PHE A 54 7.89 -6.20 -3.88
C PHE A 54 9.10 -7.12 -3.98
N PHE A 55 10.27 -6.55 -4.32
CA PHE A 55 11.49 -7.35 -4.43
C PHE A 55 11.92 -7.90 -3.08
N GLU A 56 11.84 -7.10 -2.01
CA GLU A 56 12.18 -7.53 -0.67
C GLU A 56 11.22 -8.63 -0.17
N ARG A 57 9.90 -8.44 -0.33
CA ARG A 57 8.88 -9.46 -0.04
C ARG A 57 9.17 -10.76 -0.76
N ARG A 58 9.40 -10.71 -2.08
CA ARG A 58 9.71 -11.90 -2.90
C ARG A 58 11.06 -12.53 -2.52
N LYS A 59 12.02 -11.75 -2.03
CA LYS A 59 13.29 -12.27 -1.51
C LYS A 59 13.07 -13.06 -0.22
N ILE A 60 12.36 -12.47 0.74
CA ILE A 60 12.02 -13.08 2.03
C ILE A 60 11.21 -14.36 1.83
N GLU A 61 10.16 -14.33 1.02
CA GLU A 61 9.34 -15.51 0.71
C GLU A 61 10.13 -16.66 0.08
N ARG A 62 11.14 -16.36 -0.73
CA ARG A 62 12.02 -17.40 -1.30
C ARG A 62 12.97 -17.96 -0.25
N MET A 63 13.48 -17.12 0.65
CA MET A 63 14.34 -17.55 1.76
C MET A 63 13.55 -18.45 2.72
N ILE A 64 12.33 -18.06 3.11
CA ILE A 64 11.42 -18.87 3.92
C ILE A 64 11.21 -20.24 3.26
N ARG A 65 10.80 -20.29 1.99
CA ARG A 65 10.57 -21.56 1.27
C ARG A 65 11.81 -22.45 1.21
N ARG A 66 13.00 -21.88 1.06
CA ARG A 66 14.27 -22.63 1.03
C ARG A 66 14.60 -23.21 2.41
N LEU A 67 14.46 -22.40 3.47
CA LEU A 67 14.74 -22.82 4.84
C LEU A 67 13.73 -23.87 5.32
N GLU A 68 12.45 -23.72 4.99
CA GLU A 68 11.42 -24.73 5.28
C GLU A 68 11.72 -26.06 4.58
N LYS A 69 12.21 -26.02 3.33
CA LYS A 69 12.64 -27.22 2.62
C LYS A 69 13.87 -27.86 3.29
N GLN A 70 14.84 -27.06 3.72
CA GLN A 70 16.04 -27.55 4.42
C GLN A 70 15.72 -28.11 5.81
N GLN A 71 14.76 -27.52 6.52
CA GLN A 71 14.30 -28.03 7.81
C GLN A 71 13.72 -29.44 7.68
N ARG A 72 12.95 -29.69 6.62
CA ARG A 72 12.41 -31.03 6.31
C ARG A 72 13.50 -32.06 5.98
N SER A 73 14.67 -31.64 5.49
CA SER A 73 15.75 -32.54 5.12
C SER A 73 16.83 -32.73 6.19
N ASN A 74 17.10 -31.71 7.03
CA ASN A 74 18.31 -31.66 7.86
C ASN A 74 18.07 -31.66 9.38
N GLY A 75 16.82 -31.63 9.87
CA GLY A 75 16.50 -31.71 11.31
C GLY A 75 16.88 -30.46 12.13
N ASP A 76 15.87 -29.75 12.63
CA ASP A 76 15.79 -28.76 13.74
C ASP A 76 16.78 -27.58 13.88
N GLY A 77 17.93 -27.53 13.21
CA GLY A 77 18.92 -26.44 13.36
C GLY A 77 18.53 -25.08 12.77
N VAL A 78 17.37 -24.93 12.13
CA VAL A 78 17.03 -23.79 11.25
C VAL A 78 15.99 -22.82 11.85
N ASN A 79 15.39 -23.13 12.99
CA ASN A 79 14.21 -22.42 13.51
C ASN A 79 14.41 -20.92 13.80
N ASN A 80 15.57 -20.51 14.33
CA ASN A 80 15.83 -19.10 14.70
C ASN A 80 15.95 -18.15 13.50
N ASN A 81 16.30 -18.67 12.32
CA ASN A 81 16.37 -17.86 11.10
C ASN A 81 14.98 -17.70 10.47
N LEU A 82 14.09 -18.68 10.66
CA LEU A 82 12.73 -18.66 10.12
C LEU A 82 11.86 -17.62 10.83
N SER A 83 11.96 -17.52 12.16
CA SER A 83 11.23 -16.50 12.93
C SER A 83 11.59 -15.08 12.51
N LYS A 84 12.89 -14.77 12.39
CA LYS A 84 13.37 -13.46 11.92
C LYS A 84 12.84 -13.10 10.53
N LEU A 85 12.84 -14.06 9.61
CA LEU A 85 12.31 -13.82 8.26
C LEU A 85 10.79 -13.61 8.24
N ARG A 86 10.05 -14.20 9.18
CA ARG A 86 8.62 -13.94 9.35
C ARG A 86 8.37 -12.53 9.86
N GLU A 87 9.14 -12.07 10.85
CA GLU A 87 9.08 -10.67 11.31
C GLU A 87 9.44 -9.68 10.19
N ASP A 88 10.45 -9.99 9.38
CA ASP A 88 10.81 -9.17 8.22
C ASP A 88 9.69 -9.17 7.17
N LEU A 89 9.00 -10.29 6.96
CA LEU A 89 7.86 -10.36 6.05
C LEU A 89 6.71 -9.48 6.54
N GLU A 90 6.39 -9.53 7.84
CA GLU A 90 5.39 -8.67 8.47
C GLU A 90 5.75 -7.20 8.31
N TYR A 91 7.01 -6.85 8.54
CA TYR A 91 7.53 -5.50 8.34
C TYR A 91 7.25 -5.01 6.91
N VAL A 92 7.60 -5.78 5.88
CA VAL A 92 7.36 -5.36 4.49
C VAL A 92 5.86 -5.27 4.16
N ARG A 93 5.06 -6.21 4.67
CA ARG A 93 3.64 -6.38 4.34
C ARG A 93 2.73 -5.32 4.96
N PHE A 94 3.04 -4.89 6.18
CA PHE A 94 2.20 -3.98 6.96
C PHE A 94 2.84 -2.61 7.20
N PHE A 95 3.94 -2.30 6.51
CA PHE A 95 4.60 -1.00 6.65
C PHE A 95 3.64 0.17 6.34
N PRO A 96 3.63 1.23 7.17
CA PRO A 96 2.73 2.38 7.02
C PRO A 96 2.82 3.05 5.63
N LYS A 97 1.69 3.51 5.07
CA LYS A 97 1.64 4.13 3.73
C LYS A 97 2.05 5.62 3.72
N ASN A 98 2.01 6.25 4.88
CA ASN A 98 2.34 7.66 5.11
C ASN A 98 3.84 7.90 5.37
N GLU A 99 4.62 6.85 5.59
CA GLU A 99 6.05 6.95 5.89
C GLU A 99 6.91 6.45 4.73
N LYS A 100 8.16 6.94 4.68
CA LYS A 100 9.14 6.46 3.70
C LYS A 100 9.62 5.07 4.09
N TYR A 101 9.55 4.14 3.14
CA TYR A 101 10.02 2.78 3.37
C TYR A 101 11.53 2.72 3.63
N VAL A 102 11.93 2.06 4.72
CA VAL A 102 13.33 1.77 5.04
C VAL A 102 13.64 0.33 4.63
N SER A 103 14.50 0.19 3.62
CA SER A 103 14.90 -1.10 3.03
C SER A 103 15.64 -2.00 4.03
N LEU A 104 15.35 -3.30 3.96
CA LEU A 104 16.00 -4.32 4.79
C LEU A 104 17.31 -4.83 4.18
N PHE A 105 17.39 -4.89 2.84
CA PHE A 105 18.53 -5.49 2.13
C PHE A 105 19.47 -4.47 1.49
N THR A 106 19.05 -3.22 1.35
CA THR A 106 19.84 -2.14 0.72
C THR A 106 19.90 -0.93 1.64
N GLY A 107 21.01 -0.18 1.62
CA GLY A 107 21.15 1.06 2.42
C GLY A 107 21.97 0.95 3.71
N GLY A 108 22.65 -0.18 3.94
CA GLY A 108 23.54 -0.36 5.09
C GLY A 108 22.82 -0.50 6.44
N ASN A 109 23.60 -0.74 7.49
CA ASN A 109 23.12 -0.92 8.86
C ASN A 109 23.74 0.13 9.79
N SER A 110 23.58 1.41 9.45
CA SER A 110 23.90 2.46 10.43
C SER A 110 22.92 2.37 11.61
N GLN A 111 23.37 2.79 12.78
CA GLN A 111 22.60 2.70 14.02
C GLN A 111 21.24 3.41 13.90
N ASP A 112 21.21 4.57 13.24
CA ASP A 112 19.99 5.37 13.04
C ASP A 112 18.94 4.62 12.19
N ILE A 113 19.38 4.00 11.08
CA ILE A 113 18.49 3.26 10.18
C ILE A 113 17.93 2.02 10.88
N VAL A 114 18.71 1.37 11.75
CA VAL A 114 18.25 0.23 12.55
C VAL A 114 17.22 0.68 13.59
N GLN A 115 17.43 1.84 14.22
CA GLN A 115 16.48 2.40 15.17
C GLN A 115 15.15 2.76 14.49
N GLU A 116 15.17 3.37 13.31
CA GLU A 116 13.97 3.66 12.51
C GLU A 116 13.20 2.37 12.20
N ARG A 117 13.87 1.33 11.69
CA ARG A 117 13.25 0.03 11.44
C ARG A 117 12.59 -0.55 12.69
N ASN A 118 13.25 -0.44 13.84
CA ASN A 118 12.72 -0.96 15.10
C ASN A 118 11.50 -0.17 15.59
N LYS A 119 11.46 1.15 15.39
CA LYS A 119 10.27 1.98 15.67
C LYS A 119 9.09 1.52 14.80
N CYS A 120 9.30 1.41 13.49
CA CYS A 120 8.26 0.95 12.57
C CYS A 120 7.78 -0.48 12.91
N ARG A 121 8.67 -1.40 13.27
CA ARG A 121 8.28 -2.77 13.70
C ARG A 121 7.38 -2.75 14.93
N LYS A 122 7.64 -1.89 15.92
CA LYS A 122 6.79 -1.75 17.11
C LYS A 122 5.40 -1.24 16.74
N GLN A 123 5.34 -0.16 15.96
CA GLN A 123 4.09 0.41 15.48
C GLN A 123 3.26 -0.60 14.67
N ILE A 124 3.90 -1.40 13.81
CA ILE A 124 3.23 -2.46 13.06
C ILE A 124 2.64 -3.51 13.99
N LYS A 125 3.40 -3.95 15.01
CA LYS A 125 2.91 -4.92 16.01
C LYS A 125 1.71 -4.36 16.79
N GLU A 126 1.78 -3.11 17.21
CA GLU A 126 0.67 -2.42 17.90
C GLU A 126 -0.57 -2.31 17.02
N ASN A 127 -0.41 -1.92 15.75
CA ASN A 127 -1.49 -1.85 14.79
C ASN A 127 -2.13 -3.23 14.56
N LEU A 128 -1.31 -4.29 14.43
CA LEU A 128 -1.79 -5.67 14.28
C LEU A 128 -2.60 -6.13 15.50
N MET A 129 -2.12 -5.84 16.71
CA MET A 129 -2.86 -6.15 17.94
C MET A 129 -4.17 -5.35 18.05
N ALA A 130 -4.14 -4.07 17.71
CA ALA A 130 -5.33 -3.22 17.71
C ALA A 130 -6.37 -3.69 16.68
N ALA A 131 -5.93 -4.10 15.49
CA ALA A 131 -6.81 -4.64 14.46
C ALA A 131 -7.42 -5.99 14.87
N ALA A 132 -6.61 -6.88 15.46
CA ALA A 132 -7.08 -8.13 16.03
C ALA A 132 -8.12 -7.92 17.14
N ALA A 133 -7.91 -6.94 18.03
CA ALA A 133 -8.88 -6.57 19.06
C ALA A 133 -10.18 -5.99 18.47
N ASN A 134 -10.07 -5.25 17.37
CA ASN A 134 -11.22 -4.69 16.66
C ASN A 134 -11.92 -5.70 15.73
N GLY A 135 -11.44 -6.93 15.62
CA GLY A 135 -11.99 -7.98 14.75
C GLY A 135 -11.91 -7.64 13.25
N LYS A 136 -11.06 -6.68 12.85
CA LYS A 136 -10.84 -6.29 11.46
C LYS A 136 -9.47 -6.77 11.02
N ASP A 137 -9.41 -7.50 9.92
CA ASP A 137 -8.13 -7.85 9.32
C ASP A 137 -7.44 -6.58 8.81
N LEU A 138 -6.17 -6.38 9.19
CA LEU A 138 -5.35 -5.30 8.67
C LEU A 138 -5.07 -5.55 7.19
N GLU A 139 -5.47 -4.62 6.34
CA GLU A 139 -5.12 -4.69 4.92
C GLU A 139 -3.60 -4.64 4.75
N GLU A 140 -3.00 -5.74 4.30
CA GLU A 140 -2.33 -5.77 3.00
C GLU A 140 -1.72 -4.48 2.45
N THR A 141 -0.82 -3.74 3.12
CA THR A 141 -0.29 -2.49 2.51
C THR A 141 0.57 -2.75 1.26
N ALA A 142 0.94 -4.01 1.01
CA ALA A 142 1.98 -4.37 0.04
C ALA A 142 1.52 -5.07 -1.27
N SER A 143 0.25 -5.42 -1.51
CA SER A 143 0.01 -6.55 -2.43
C SER A 143 -0.86 -6.39 -3.69
N ASP A 144 -1.75 -5.41 -3.89
CA ASP A 144 -2.70 -5.58 -5.01
C ASP A 144 -2.37 -4.89 -6.35
N GLU A 145 -1.56 -3.84 -6.38
CA GLU A 145 -1.38 -3.08 -7.65
C GLU A 145 -0.29 -3.63 -8.59
N LEU A 146 0.62 -4.49 -8.13
CA LEU A 146 1.65 -5.07 -9.01
C LEU A 146 1.18 -6.30 -9.79
N ARG A 147 0.16 -7.01 -9.29
CA ARG A 147 -0.38 -8.18 -10.00
C ARG A 147 -1.08 -7.80 -11.31
N GLN A 148 -1.66 -6.60 -11.39
CA GLN A 148 -2.36 -6.15 -12.58
C GLN A 148 -1.41 -5.62 -13.68
N ASN A 149 -0.34 -4.89 -13.33
CA ASN A 149 0.49 -4.21 -14.35
C ASN A 149 1.51 -5.08 -15.11
N TYR A 150 1.78 -6.32 -14.67
CA TYR A 150 2.70 -7.23 -15.38
C TYR A 150 2.07 -8.56 -15.78
N ARG A 151 0.77 -8.74 -15.52
CA ARG A 151 0.00 -9.83 -16.13
C ARG A 151 -0.46 -9.32 -17.48
N LEU A 152 0.44 -9.38 -18.47
CA LEU A 152 0.02 -9.28 -19.86
C LEU A 152 -1.19 -10.23 -20.02
N PRO A 153 -2.32 -9.78 -20.60
CA PRO A 153 -3.45 -10.66 -20.83
C PRO A 153 -2.95 -11.94 -21.49
N ILE A 154 -3.51 -13.08 -21.12
CA ILE A 154 -3.00 -14.40 -21.55
C ILE A 154 -2.75 -14.43 -23.06
N ASN A 155 -3.60 -13.76 -23.83
CA ASN A 155 -3.48 -13.62 -25.28
C ASN A 155 -2.17 -12.93 -25.73
N ILE A 156 -1.67 -11.94 -25.01
CA ILE A 156 -0.40 -11.24 -25.33
C ILE A 156 0.80 -12.10 -24.91
N VAL A 157 0.77 -12.75 -23.74
CA VAL A 157 1.83 -13.70 -23.35
C VAL A 157 1.91 -14.84 -24.36
N LEU A 158 0.75 -15.37 -24.77
CA LEU A 158 0.64 -16.43 -25.74
C LEU A 158 1.12 -15.96 -27.11
N TRP A 159 0.74 -14.75 -27.57
CA TRP A 159 1.24 -14.17 -28.82
C TRP A 159 2.76 -13.99 -28.83
N LEU A 160 3.37 -13.57 -27.71
CA LEU A 160 4.83 -13.46 -27.62
C LEU A 160 5.54 -14.82 -27.71
N ILE A 161 4.87 -15.91 -27.32
CA ILE A 161 5.43 -17.27 -27.35
C ILE A 161 5.12 -17.98 -28.67
N THR A 162 3.91 -17.79 -29.22
CA THR A 162 3.38 -18.57 -30.34
C THR A 162 3.24 -17.77 -31.63
N GLY A 163 3.39 -16.44 -31.58
CA GLY A 163 3.23 -15.54 -32.72
C GLY A 163 1.79 -15.35 -33.20
N SER A 164 0.79 -15.93 -32.51
CA SER A 164 -0.60 -15.95 -32.97
C SER A 164 -1.58 -15.48 -31.88
N ILE A 165 -2.54 -14.62 -32.26
CA ILE A 165 -3.54 -14.04 -31.35
C ILE A 165 -4.71 -15.03 -31.24
N ILE A 166 -4.81 -15.76 -30.13
CA ILE A 166 -5.95 -16.65 -29.87
C ILE A 166 -7.04 -15.88 -29.13
N SER A 167 -8.21 -15.71 -29.75
CA SER A 167 -9.40 -15.09 -29.14
C SER A 167 -10.07 -16.05 -28.16
N ILE A 168 -9.87 -15.84 -26.86
CA ILE A 168 -10.57 -16.62 -25.81
C ILE A 168 -11.96 -16.01 -25.59
N SER A 169 -13.02 -16.72 -26.02
CA SER A 169 -14.41 -16.37 -25.74
C SER A 169 -14.72 -16.56 -24.25
N LYS A 170 -15.19 -15.50 -23.57
CA LYS A 170 -15.59 -15.56 -22.15
C LYS A 170 -16.85 -16.41 -22.02
N LYS A 171 -16.79 -17.53 -21.29
CA LYS A 171 -18.00 -18.25 -20.84
C LYS A 171 -18.71 -17.40 -19.79
N GLU A 172 -19.91 -16.93 -20.11
CA GLU A 172 -20.84 -16.32 -19.16
C GLU A 172 -21.28 -17.37 -18.12
N LYS A 173 -21.32 -16.96 -16.84
CA LYS A 173 -21.77 -17.78 -15.72
C LYS A 173 -23.30 -17.64 -15.61
N PRO A 174 -24.10 -18.72 -15.59
CA PRO A 174 -25.55 -18.60 -15.56
C PRO A 174 -26.05 -18.01 -14.22
N PRO A 175 -27.19 -17.28 -14.23
CA PRO A 175 -27.70 -16.60 -13.05
C PRO A 175 -28.20 -17.59 -12.00
N GLN A 176 -27.85 -17.33 -10.74
CA GLN A 176 -28.37 -18.06 -9.58
C GLN A 176 -29.84 -17.70 -9.39
N GLN A 177 -30.74 -18.68 -9.52
CA GLN A 177 -32.12 -18.57 -9.09
C GLN A 177 -32.15 -18.63 -7.55
N THR A 178 -32.55 -17.55 -6.90
CA THR A 178 -32.94 -17.56 -5.49
C THR A 178 -34.42 -17.95 -5.40
N SER A 179 -34.69 -19.00 -4.63
CA SER A 179 -36.03 -19.47 -4.26
C SER A 179 -36.78 -18.47 -3.39
#